data_AF-A0A2S7EQU0-F1
#
_entry.id   AF-A0A2S7EQU0-F1
#
_cell.length_a   1.000
_cell.length_b   1.000
_cell.length_c   1.000
_cell.angle_alpha   90.00
_cell.angle_beta   90.00
_cell.angle_gamma   90.00
#
_symmetry.space_group_name_H-M   'P 1'
#
loop_
_entity.id
_entity.type
_entity.pdbx_description
1 polymer ?
#
loop_
_entity_poly.entity_id
_entity_poly.type
_entity_poly.pdbx_seq_one_letter_code
_entity_poly.pdbx_strand_id
1 'polypeptide(L)'
;MSTAANKKTAPKSKTPAKAAPEAEAKPQAGGLGLEGMGDLSALLAGPTAAANGGGPLDLDMGLIDEDPHQPRTEDNPGFSDESLDELAASIRLRGVKTPISVRDNPDAPGRYLINHGARRFRGSKRADKATIPGFIDNDYNEADQVVENLQRNELTAREIADYIGRELAKGVKKGEIAKAISKSPAFVTQHAALLDLPDPIAEAFNSGRVKDVTVVNELVTAFKKKPQEVTDWLEDENQEITRGSVKLLREFLDDKRKHEDDDRDPNTVDVLTGKTDAEAGDGEQGSGSDSKKEEKEPDPDKLKKAIVQVQHNERPARLILNRRPPAEGFAWLKYEDDGQEFEANLSSVTLVALLEG
;
A
#
# COMPACT_ATOMS: atom_id res chain seq x y z
N MET A 1 -60.89 7.85 -33.19
CA MET A 1 -60.53 9.22 -32.74
C MET A 1 -59.01 9.32 -32.62
N SER A 2 -58.45 10.54 -32.64
CA SER A 2 -57.02 10.88 -32.48
C SER A 2 -56.10 10.30 -33.57
N THR A 3 -55.36 11.12 -34.32
CA THR A 3 -54.20 11.92 -33.87
C THR A 3 -53.98 13.18 -34.76
N ALA A 4 -53.10 14.10 -34.34
CA ALA A 4 -52.78 15.33 -35.06
C ALA A 4 -51.27 15.69 -34.95
N ALA A 5 -50.78 16.58 -35.82
CA ALA A 5 -49.34 16.80 -36.08
C ALA A 5 -48.84 18.21 -35.71
N ASN A 6 -47.51 18.45 -35.82
CA ASN A 6 -46.93 19.79 -35.89
C ASN A 6 -45.68 19.86 -36.81
N LYS A 7 -45.18 21.07 -37.13
CA LYS A 7 -44.34 21.39 -38.31
C LYS A 7 -43.24 22.43 -38.00
N LYS A 8 -42.20 22.54 -38.85
CA LYS A 8 -41.06 23.49 -38.72
C LYS A 8 -41.24 24.80 -39.53
N THR A 9 -40.64 25.91 -39.06
CA THR A 9 -40.44 27.20 -39.78
C THR A 9 -39.19 27.97 -39.25
N ALA A 10 -38.87 29.13 -39.85
CA ALA A 10 -37.78 30.09 -39.50
C ALA A 10 -38.31 31.55 -39.74
N PRO A 11 -37.61 32.67 -40.18
CA PRO A 11 -36.21 32.86 -40.67
C PRO A 11 -35.49 34.24 -40.40
N LYS A 12 -34.29 34.42 -40.99
CA LYS A 12 -33.66 35.68 -41.52
C LYS A 12 -32.93 36.71 -40.59
N SER A 13 -32.33 37.73 -41.24
CA SER A 13 -31.15 38.54 -40.85
C SER A 13 -31.23 40.03 -41.31
N LYS A 14 -30.29 40.92 -40.89
CA LYS A 14 -30.00 42.26 -41.52
C LYS A 14 -28.74 43.02 -41.02
N THR A 15 -28.21 43.92 -41.86
CA THR A 15 -27.16 44.99 -41.69
C THR A 15 -27.43 46.09 -42.77
N PRO A 16 -26.83 47.33 -42.84
CA PRO A 16 -25.37 47.63 -43.00
C PRO A 16 -24.79 49.08 -42.65
N ALA A 17 -23.46 49.27 -42.80
CA ALA A 17 -22.68 50.51 -43.17
C ALA A 17 -22.63 51.75 -42.21
N LYS A 18 -21.69 52.75 -42.28
CA LYS A 18 -20.56 53.08 -43.22
C LYS A 18 -19.49 54.07 -42.61
N ALA A 19 -18.24 54.03 -43.12
CA ALA A 19 -17.20 55.12 -43.24
C ALA A 19 -16.31 55.57 -42.03
N ALA A 20 -15.17 56.23 -42.35
CA ALA A 20 -14.04 56.62 -41.47
C ALA A 20 -13.43 58.02 -41.84
N PRO A 21 -12.36 58.50 -41.16
CA PRO A 21 -11.09 58.78 -41.87
C PRO A 21 -9.78 58.52 -41.04
N GLU A 22 -8.61 58.88 -41.61
CA GLU A 22 -7.23 58.54 -41.17
C GLU A 22 -6.46 59.66 -40.43
N ALA A 23 -5.34 59.30 -39.76
CA ALA A 23 -4.19 60.16 -39.42
C ALA A 23 -2.92 59.32 -39.14
N GLU A 24 -1.71 59.90 -39.24
CA GLU A 24 -0.41 59.19 -39.33
C GLU A 24 0.58 59.44 -38.17
N ALA A 25 1.47 58.47 -37.87
CA ALA A 25 2.88 58.68 -37.45
C ALA A 25 3.68 57.34 -37.37
N LYS A 26 5.01 57.40 -37.51
CA LYS A 26 5.96 56.28 -37.21
C LYS A 26 7.06 56.74 -36.19
N PRO A 27 8.27 56.13 -36.07
CA PRO A 27 8.64 55.40 -34.86
C PRO A 27 9.85 56.00 -34.13
N GLN A 28 10.22 55.43 -32.97
CA GLN A 28 11.55 55.61 -32.38
C GLN A 28 12.13 54.27 -31.92
N ALA A 29 13.46 54.18 -31.94
CA ALA A 29 14.24 53.02 -31.56
C ALA A 29 15.48 53.46 -30.76
N GLY A 30 16.00 52.56 -29.93
CA GLY A 30 17.09 52.80 -28.99
C GLY A 30 16.64 52.48 -27.55
N GLY A 31 17.48 51.87 -26.72
CA GLY A 31 18.79 51.27 -27.00
C GLY A 31 19.22 50.40 -25.81
N LEU A 32 19.95 49.31 -26.08
CA LEU A 32 20.46 48.45 -25.01
C LEU A 32 21.66 49.12 -24.35
N GLY A 33 21.44 49.69 -23.16
CA GLY A 33 22.48 50.37 -22.38
C GLY A 33 23.54 49.39 -21.87
N LEU A 34 24.69 49.33 -22.56
CA LEU A 34 25.85 48.51 -22.23
C LEU A 34 27.03 49.36 -21.73
N GLU A 35 26.74 50.43 -21.00
CA GLU A 35 27.71 51.41 -20.50
C GLU A 35 27.80 51.32 -18.96
N GLY A 36 28.29 50.18 -18.48
CA GLY A 36 28.42 49.91 -17.04
C GLY A 36 29.30 48.73 -16.64
N MET A 37 29.87 47.98 -17.59
CA MET A 37 30.79 46.86 -17.30
C MET A 37 32.21 47.37 -16.99
N GLY A 38 32.39 47.89 -15.78
CA GLY A 38 33.71 48.13 -15.20
C GLY A 38 34.35 46.83 -14.71
N ASP A 39 35.58 46.56 -15.18
CA ASP A 39 36.55 45.57 -14.69
C ASP A 39 36.04 44.13 -14.38
N LEU A 40 36.03 43.28 -15.42
CA LEU A 40 35.90 41.82 -15.28
C LEU A 40 37.24 41.11 -14.96
N SER A 41 38.36 41.81 -14.87
CA SER A 41 39.70 41.22 -14.70
C SER A 41 39.91 40.70 -13.27
N ALA A 42 39.32 41.37 -12.27
CA ALA A 42 39.46 41.01 -10.86
C ALA A 42 38.84 39.65 -10.47
N LEU A 43 37.97 39.07 -11.32
CA LEU A 43 37.26 37.80 -11.04
C LEU A 43 38.01 36.55 -11.56
N LEU A 44 39.16 36.74 -12.22
CA LEU A 44 39.94 35.68 -12.89
C LEU A 44 41.10 35.11 -12.04
N ALA A 45 41.22 35.50 -10.77
CA ALA A 45 42.35 35.14 -9.90
C ALA A 45 41.90 34.65 -8.49
N GLY A 46 41.23 33.50 -8.44
CA GLY A 46 40.87 32.78 -7.22
C GLY A 46 40.90 31.26 -7.43
N PRO A 47 41.07 30.44 -6.37
CA PRO A 47 41.29 29.00 -6.53
C PRO A 47 40.06 28.27 -7.09
N THR A 48 40.30 27.31 -7.98
CA THR A 48 39.27 26.60 -8.75
C THR A 48 38.50 25.60 -7.90
N ALA A 49 37.33 26.00 -7.40
CA ALA A 49 36.23 25.07 -7.17
C ALA A 49 35.69 24.59 -8.53
N ALA A 50 35.28 23.32 -8.63
CA ALA A 50 34.81 22.74 -9.88
C ALA A 50 33.49 23.38 -10.37
N ALA A 51 33.29 23.43 -11.69
CA ALA A 51 32.31 24.31 -12.31
C ALA A 51 30.88 23.71 -12.36
N ASN A 52 29.92 24.42 -11.78
CA ASN A 52 28.50 24.28 -12.09
C ASN A 52 28.19 24.88 -13.47
N GLY A 53 28.61 24.21 -14.54
CA GLY A 53 28.14 24.47 -15.89
C GLY A 53 26.77 23.81 -16.10
N GLY A 54 25.75 24.59 -16.46
CA GLY A 54 24.34 24.13 -16.58
C GLY A 54 24.02 23.22 -17.78
N GLY A 55 24.91 22.30 -18.14
CA GLY A 55 24.72 21.29 -19.18
C GLY A 55 25.10 19.89 -18.65
N PRO A 56 24.69 18.81 -19.32
CA PRO A 56 25.03 17.46 -18.91
C PRO A 56 26.53 17.19 -19.03
N LEU A 57 27.08 16.46 -18.07
CA LEU A 57 28.46 15.99 -18.03
C LEU A 57 28.57 14.67 -18.80
N ASP A 58 29.66 14.45 -19.55
CA ASP A 58 29.99 13.13 -20.07
C ASP A 58 30.60 12.29 -18.94
N LEU A 59 29.81 11.37 -18.39
CA LEU A 59 30.18 10.49 -17.28
C LEU A 59 30.80 9.18 -17.81
N ASP A 60 31.86 8.69 -17.17
CA ASP A 60 32.51 7.43 -17.50
C ASP A 60 31.61 6.23 -17.18
N MET A 61 31.35 5.38 -18.19
CA MET A 61 30.50 4.20 -18.10
C MET A 61 31.02 3.13 -17.12
N GLY A 62 32.31 3.13 -16.82
CA GLY A 62 32.95 2.26 -15.84
C GLY A 62 32.82 2.75 -14.38
N LEU A 63 32.47 4.03 -14.17
CA LEU A 63 32.23 4.61 -12.84
C LEU A 63 30.75 4.59 -12.41
N ILE A 64 29.85 4.15 -13.29
CA ILE A 64 28.40 4.12 -13.03
C ILE A 64 27.94 2.69 -12.69
N ASP A 65 27.20 2.58 -11.59
CA ASP A 65 26.53 1.38 -11.11
C ASP A 65 25.00 1.49 -11.30
N GLU A 66 24.34 0.38 -11.63
CA GLU A 66 22.88 0.31 -11.53
C GLU A 66 22.50 0.05 -10.07
N ASP A 67 21.49 0.78 -9.56
CA ASP A 67 20.96 0.51 -8.21
C ASP A 67 20.31 -0.89 -8.18
N PRO A 68 20.78 -1.83 -7.34
CA PRO A 68 20.31 -3.21 -7.32
C PRO A 68 18.87 -3.35 -6.82
N HIS A 69 18.25 -2.27 -6.32
CA HIS A 69 16.88 -2.22 -5.87
C HIS A 69 15.94 -1.47 -6.84
N GLN A 70 16.36 -1.25 -8.09
CA GLN A 70 15.51 -0.67 -9.14
C GLN A 70 14.25 -1.53 -9.36
N PRO A 71 13.03 -0.97 -9.19
CA PRO A 71 11.79 -1.76 -9.24
C PRO A 71 11.45 -2.32 -10.64
N ARG A 72 12.07 -1.80 -11.70
CA ARG A 72 11.86 -2.28 -13.08
C ARG A 72 12.93 -3.31 -13.45
N THR A 73 12.65 -4.57 -13.11
CA THR A 73 13.47 -5.76 -13.39
C THR A 73 13.52 -6.13 -14.88
N GLU A 74 14.24 -7.21 -15.20
CA GLU A 74 14.50 -7.67 -16.57
C GLU A 74 13.24 -8.15 -17.30
N ASP A 75 12.19 -8.53 -16.55
CA ASP A 75 10.87 -8.94 -17.05
C ASP A 75 10.09 -7.81 -17.74
N ASN A 76 10.54 -6.55 -17.58
CA ASN A 76 9.93 -5.41 -18.22
C ASN A 76 10.24 -5.42 -19.74
N PRO A 77 9.25 -5.40 -20.65
CA PRO A 77 9.47 -5.58 -22.09
C PRO A 77 10.30 -4.48 -22.75
N GLY A 78 10.56 -3.34 -22.09
CA GLY A 78 11.54 -2.36 -22.55
C GLY A 78 13.00 -2.82 -22.40
N PHE A 79 13.27 -3.88 -21.64
CA PHE A 79 14.60 -4.44 -21.38
C PHE A 79 14.85 -5.75 -22.13
N SER A 80 13.93 -6.19 -23.01
CA SER A 80 14.21 -7.30 -23.93
C SER A 80 15.43 -7.01 -24.80
N ASP A 81 16.15 -8.07 -25.21
CA ASP A 81 17.33 -7.93 -26.06
C ASP A 81 17.05 -7.11 -27.31
N GLU A 82 15.93 -7.42 -27.98
CA GLU A 82 15.45 -6.71 -29.18
C GLU A 82 15.28 -5.21 -28.93
N SER A 83 14.63 -4.82 -27.82
CA SER A 83 14.37 -3.41 -27.49
C SER A 83 15.63 -2.66 -27.05
N LEU A 84 16.58 -3.36 -26.40
CA LEU A 84 17.87 -2.79 -26.03
C LEU A 84 18.82 -2.67 -27.24
N ASP A 85 18.73 -3.57 -28.21
CA ASP A 85 19.55 -3.55 -29.43
C ASP A 85 19.06 -2.50 -30.45
N GLU A 86 17.75 -2.32 -30.61
CA GLU A 86 17.18 -1.16 -31.34
C GLU A 86 17.64 0.17 -30.71
N LEU A 87 17.61 0.26 -29.39
CA LEU A 87 18.05 1.43 -28.65
C LEU A 87 19.57 1.64 -28.82
N ALA A 88 20.37 0.58 -28.75
CA ALA A 88 21.81 0.62 -28.98
C ALA A 88 22.17 1.05 -30.41
N ALA A 89 21.47 0.55 -31.43
CA ALA A 89 21.62 1.00 -32.82
C ALA A 89 21.29 2.50 -32.97
N SER A 90 20.22 2.97 -32.32
CA SER A 90 19.88 4.40 -32.28
C SER A 90 20.93 5.25 -31.55
N ILE A 91 21.54 4.74 -30.47
CA ILE A 91 22.60 5.41 -29.71
C ILE A 91 23.93 5.44 -30.48
N ARG A 92 24.27 4.37 -31.21
CA ARG A 92 25.43 4.35 -32.13
C ARG A 92 25.31 5.45 -33.19
N LEU A 93 24.13 5.60 -33.80
CA LEU A 93 23.87 6.55 -34.89
C LEU A 93 23.68 8.01 -34.42
N ARG A 94 23.02 8.24 -33.28
CA ARG A 94 22.50 9.57 -32.89
C ARG A 94 22.87 10.02 -31.47
N GLY A 95 23.68 9.22 -30.76
CA GLY A 95 24.02 9.48 -29.36
C GLY A 95 22.84 9.33 -28.40
N VAL A 96 23.10 9.59 -27.11
CA VAL A 96 22.08 9.60 -26.06
C VAL A 96 21.45 11.00 -26.00
N LYS A 97 20.28 11.16 -26.63
CA LYS A 97 19.60 12.46 -26.77
C LYS A 97 19.14 13.11 -25.46
N THR A 98 18.82 12.29 -24.45
CA THR A 98 18.32 12.74 -23.16
C THR A 98 19.29 12.22 -22.10
N PRO A 99 19.93 13.09 -21.30
CA PRO A 99 20.90 12.68 -20.28
C PRO A 99 20.30 11.78 -19.20
N ILE A 100 21.12 10.90 -18.60
CA ILE A 100 20.75 10.16 -17.38
C ILE A 100 20.79 11.08 -16.14
N SER A 101 20.19 10.64 -15.03
CA SER A 101 20.46 11.23 -13.70
C SER A 101 21.11 10.16 -12.83
N VAL A 102 22.15 10.57 -12.08
CA VAL A 102 22.91 9.72 -11.15
C VAL A 102 23.14 10.46 -9.83
N ARG A 103 23.26 9.74 -8.72
CA ARG A 103 23.73 10.25 -7.42
C ARG A 103 25.13 9.69 -7.13
N ASP A 104 25.90 10.32 -6.25
CA ASP A 104 27.12 9.70 -5.71
C ASP A 104 26.79 8.35 -5.05
N ASN A 105 27.62 7.32 -5.27
CA ASN A 105 27.43 6.00 -4.67
C ASN A 105 27.85 6.04 -3.18
N PRO A 106 26.95 5.83 -2.21
CA PRO A 106 27.25 5.94 -0.79
C PRO A 106 28.20 4.85 -0.28
N ASP A 107 28.20 3.67 -0.91
CA ASP A 107 29.00 2.52 -0.52
C ASP A 107 30.37 2.49 -1.23
N ALA A 108 30.54 3.26 -2.33
CA ALA A 108 31.75 3.29 -3.14
C ALA A 108 32.13 4.71 -3.60
N PRO A 109 32.90 5.47 -2.79
CA PRO A 109 33.29 6.84 -3.10
C PRO A 109 33.98 6.98 -4.47
N GLY A 110 33.53 7.96 -5.26
CA GLY A 110 34.02 8.19 -6.63
C GLY A 110 33.34 7.33 -7.70
N ARG A 111 32.34 6.52 -7.34
CA ARG A 111 31.38 5.89 -8.25
C ARG A 111 30.03 6.61 -8.16
N TYR A 112 29.18 6.40 -9.16
CA TYR A 112 27.84 6.98 -9.25
C TYR A 112 26.77 5.87 -9.34
N LEU A 113 25.61 6.09 -8.75
CA LEU A 113 24.46 5.20 -8.78
C LEU A 113 23.36 5.78 -9.68
N ILE A 114 22.76 4.99 -10.58
CA ILE A 114 21.71 5.50 -11.48
C ILE A 114 20.40 5.79 -10.73
N ASN A 115 20.03 7.07 -10.68
CA ASN A 115 18.69 7.54 -10.31
C ASN A 115 17.70 7.21 -11.43
N HIS A 116 18.00 7.68 -12.65
CA HIS A 116 17.11 7.57 -13.81
C HIS A 116 17.87 7.27 -15.11
N GLY A 117 17.40 6.24 -15.82
CA GLY A 117 17.79 6.00 -17.22
C GLY A 117 18.47 4.67 -17.51
N ALA A 118 18.35 3.66 -16.65
CA ALA A 118 18.96 2.32 -16.83
C ALA A 118 18.88 1.78 -18.28
N ARG A 119 17.72 1.85 -18.96
CA ARG A 119 17.61 1.46 -20.40
C ARG A 119 18.61 2.16 -21.32
N ARG A 120 18.85 3.47 -21.13
CA ARG A 120 19.83 4.27 -21.90
C ARG A 120 21.27 3.91 -21.53
N PHE A 121 21.53 3.55 -20.28
CA PHE A 121 22.82 3.05 -19.83
C PHE A 121 23.12 1.65 -20.39
N ARG A 122 22.22 0.67 -20.23
CA ARG A 122 22.32 -0.66 -20.85
C ARG A 122 22.47 -0.57 -22.37
N GLY A 123 21.65 0.26 -23.03
CA GLY A 123 21.77 0.54 -24.47
C GLY A 123 23.08 1.23 -24.87
N SER A 124 23.71 2.00 -23.97
CA SER A 124 25.03 2.62 -24.21
C SER A 124 26.18 1.63 -23.99
N LYS A 125 26.07 0.71 -23.02
CA LYS A 125 26.97 -0.45 -22.89
C LYS A 125 26.93 -1.31 -24.16
N ARG A 126 25.73 -1.68 -24.62
CA ARG A 126 25.52 -2.41 -25.89
C ARG A 126 25.90 -1.62 -27.14
N ALA A 127 26.10 -0.30 -27.03
CA ALA A 127 26.55 0.58 -28.12
C ALA A 127 28.06 0.92 -28.03
N ASP A 128 28.81 0.21 -27.18
CA ASP A 128 30.26 0.30 -27.03
C ASP A 128 30.76 1.72 -26.68
N LYS A 129 29.95 2.46 -25.89
CA LYS A 129 30.28 3.82 -25.46
C LYS A 129 31.17 3.80 -24.21
N ALA A 130 32.21 4.62 -24.21
CA ALA A 130 33.05 4.89 -23.05
C ALA A 130 32.40 5.87 -22.06
N THR A 131 31.64 6.86 -22.57
CA THR A 131 30.95 7.87 -21.76
C THR A 131 29.45 7.96 -22.10
N ILE A 132 28.67 8.52 -21.17
CA ILE A 132 27.26 8.84 -21.34
C ILE A 132 26.95 10.23 -20.77
N PRO A 133 26.19 11.09 -21.48
CA PRO A 133 25.76 12.36 -20.93
C PRO A 133 24.79 12.14 -19.76
N GLY A 134 25.07 12.79 -18.63
CA GLY A 134 24.26 12.71 -17.41
C GLY A 134 24.35 13.96 -16.55
N PHE A 135 23.48 14.04 -15.54
CA PHE A 135 23.55 15.00 -14.45
C PHE A 135 23.85 14.27 -13.15
N ILE A 136 24.73 14.85 -12.33
CA ILE A 136 24.93 14.42 -10.94
C ILE A 136 23.90 15.19 -10.11
N ASP A 137 23.00 14.44 -9.49
CA ASP A 137 21.81 14.89 -8.78
C ASP A 137 21.81 14.21 -7.42
N ASN A 138 22.56 14.81 -6.49
CA ASN A 138 22.72 14.31 -5.12
C ASN A 138 21.54 14.72 -4.21
N ASP A 139 20.78 15.74 -4.61
CA ASP A 139 19.49 16.09 -4.00
C ASP A 139 18.35 15.17 -4.50
N TYR A 140 18.66 14.15 -5.30
CA TYR A 140 17.70 13.16 -5.79
C TYR A 140 17.03 12.40 -4.65
N ASN A 141 15.85 12.88 -4.29
CA ASN A 141 15.02 12.30 -3.26
C ASN A 141 14.24 11.10 -3.81
N GLU A 142 14.70 9.89 -3.47
CA GLU A 142 14.03 8.62 -3.77
C GLU A 142 12.57 8.62 -3.31
N ALA A 143 12.25 9.36 -2.22
CA ALA A 143 10.87 9.51 -1.76
C ALA A 143 9.99 10.30 -2.74
N ASP A 144 10.49 11.33 -3.43
CA ASP A 144 9.68 12.13 -4.36
C ASP A 144 9.32 11.33 -5.63
N GLN A 145 10.23 10.47 -6.10
CA GLN A 145 9.88 9.52 -7.17
C GLN A 145 8.83 8.50 -6.69
N VAL A 146 8.96 8.00 -5.45
CA VAL A 146 7.95 7.11 -4.86
C VAL A 146 6.62 7.84 -4.70
N VAL A 147 6.59 9.11 -4.27
CA VAL A 147 5.38 9.95 -4.24
C VAL A 147 4.74 10.03 -5.63
N GLU A 148 5.51 10.34 -6.67
CA GLU A 148 4.97 10.48 -8.02
C GLU A 148 4.37 9.16 -8.52
N ASN A 149 5.15 8.07 -8.46
CA ASN A 149 4.70 6.73 -8.89
C ASN A 149 3.47 6.26 -8.08
N LEU A 150 3.42 6.59 -6.78
CA LEU A 150 2.33 6.22 -5.87
C LEU A 150 1.08 7.13 -6.00
N GLN A 151 1.21 8.32 -6.57
CA GLN A 151 0.08 9.15 -7.03
C GLN A 151 -0.47 8.65 -8.37
N ARG A 152 0.42 8.20 -9.27
CA ARG A 152 0.08 7.58 -10.56
C ARG A 152 -0.54 6.18 -10.44
N ASN A 153 -0.37 5.52 -9.29
CA ASN A 153 -0.68 4.10 -9.06
C ASN A 153 0.19 3.15 -9.92
N GLU A 154 1.43 3.56 -10.21
CA GLU A 154 2.42 2.79 -10.98
C GLU A 154 3.21 1.78 -10.12
N LEU A 155 3.06 1.77 -8.78
CA LEU A 155 3.73 0.82 -7.88
C LEU A 155 2.79 -0.28 -7.38
N THR A 156 3.29 -1.51 -7.35
CA THR A 156 2.68 -2.65 -6.64
C THR A 156 2.90 -2.56 -5.14
N ALA A 157 2.11 -3.34 -4.37
CA ALA A 157 2.25 -3.44 -2.93
C ALA A 157 3.63 -3.98 -2.48
N ARG A 158 4.30 -4.82 -3.29
CA ARG A 158 5.65 -5.34 -3.02
C ARG A 158 6.70 -4.23 -3.19
N GLU A 159 6.71 -3.49 -4.31
CA GLU A 159 7.64 -2.37 -4.51
C GLU A 159 7.53 -1.30 -3.41
N ILE A 160 6.31 -1.03 -2.93
CA ILE A 160 6.05 -0.11 -1.81
C ILE A 160 6.64 -0.68 -0.50
N ALA A 161 6.45 -1.97 -0.24
CA ALA A 161 7.01 -2.64 0.93
C ALA A 161 8.55 -2.63 0.89
N ASP A 162 9.15 -2.92 -0.26
CA ASP A 162 10.60 -2.99 -0.43
C ASP A 162 11.27 -1.62 -0.24
N TYR A 163 10.65 -0.54 -0.73
CA TYR A 163 11.09 0.82 -0.40
C TYR A 163 11.03 1.10 1.11
N ILE A 164 9.90 0.76 1.77
CA ILE A 164 9.77 0.91 3.23
C ILE A 164 10.82 0.07 3.97
N GLY A 165 11.16 -1.11 3.46
CA GLY A 165 12.22 -1.98 3.99
C GLY A 165 13.60 -1.33 3.91
N ARG A 166 13.95 -0.71 2.78
CA ARG A 166 15.21 0.06 2.63
C ARG A 166 15.29 1.23 3.60
N GLU A 167 14.23 2.02 3.72
CA GLU A 167 14.20 3.16 4.65
C GLU A 167 14.28 2.72 6.12
N LEU A 168 13.63 1.62 6.49
CA LEU A 168 13.76 1.02 7.83
C LEU A 168 15.19 0.51 8.09
N ALA A 169 15.85 -0.08 7.09
CA ALA A 169 17.25 -0.52 7.21
C ALA A 169 18.23 0.66 7.35
N LYS A 170 17.92 1.82 6.74
CA LYS A 170 18.62 3.11 6.97
C LYS A 170 18.32 3.72 8.35
N GLY A 171 17.44 3.12 9.15
CA GLY A 171 17.06 3.59 10.49
C GLY A 171 15.96 4.66 10.52
N VAL A 172 15.35 4.99 9.38
CA VAL A 172 14.27 5.98 9.27
C VAL A 172 12.98 5.42 9.87
N LYS A 173 12.27 6.20 10.70
CA LYS A 173 11.09 5.67 11.41
C LYS A 173 9.87 5.62 10.50
N LYS A 174 8.97 4.66 10.72
CA LYS A 174 7.70 4.52 9.95
C LYS A 174 6.89 5.82 9.83
N GLY A 175 6.91 6.69 10.85
CA GLY A 175 6.24 8.00 10.84
C GLY A 175 6.99 9.11 10.10
N GLU A 176 8.28 8.95 9.82
CA GLU A 176 9.09 9.82 8.95
C GLU A 176 8.91 9.36 7.49
N ILE A 177 9.01 8.06 7.22
CA ILE A 177 8.70 7.44 5.91
C ILE A 177 7.30 7.82 5.44
N ALA A 178 6.29 7.73 6.31
CA ALA A 178 4.90 8.09 5.98
C ALA A 178 4.74 9.56 5.54
N LYS A 179 5.50 10.49 6.15
CA LYS A 179 5.52 11.89 5.72
C LYS A 179 6.20 12.04 4.36
N ALA A 180 7.35 11.40 4.18
CA ALA A 180 8.12 11.44 2.94
C ALA A 180 7.29 10.96 1.73
N ILE A 181 6.57 9.83 1.85
CA ILE A 181 5.71 9.32 0.77
C ILE A 181 4.28 9.91 0.75
N SER A 182 3.98 10.92 1.57
CA SER A 182 2.65 11.53 1.69
C SER A 182 1.49 10.53 1.92
N LYS A 183 1.68 9.58 2.86
CA LYS A 183 0.67 8.58 3.26
C LYS A 183 0.48 8.54 4.78
N SER A 184 -0.47 7.75 5.25
CA SER A 184 -0.69 7.56 6.69
C SER A 184 0.35 6.60 7.31
N PRO A 185 0.67 6.73 8.61
CA PRO A 185 1.49 5.75 9.33
C PRO A 185 0.88 4.33 9.32
N ALA A 186 -0.45 4.23 9.21
CA ALA A 186 -1.16 2.95 9.03
C ALA A 186 -0.83 2.32 7.67
N PHE A 187 -0.85 3.08 6.57
CA PHE A 187 -0.48 2.61 5.23
C PHE A 187 0.96 2.07 5.20
N VAL A 188 1.91 2.80 5.80
CA VAL A 188 3.32 2.34 5.90
C VAL A 188 3.44 1.09 6.78
N THR A 189 2.69 1.02 7.89
CA THR A 189 2.69 -0.17 8.76
C THR A 189 2.12 -1.40 8.04
N GLN A 190 1.06 -1.22 7.25
CA GLN A 190 0.42 -2.28 6.48
C GLN A 190 1.32 -2.84 5.38
N HIS A 191 2.02 -1.97 4.63
CA HIS A 191 2.95 -2.43 3.59
C HIS A 191 4.24 -3.01 4.20
N ALA A 192 4.73 -2.48 5.33
CA ALA A 192 5.86 -3.06 6.05
C ALA A 192 5.60 -4.50 6.53
N ALA A 193 4.35 -4.91 6.73
CA ALA A 193 4.02 -6.29 7.07
C ALA A 193 4.27 -7.29 5.91
N LEU A 194 4.32 -6.81 4.65
CA LEU A 194 4.59 -7.67 3.48
C LEU A 194 6.07 -8.11 3.38
N LEU A 195 6.94 -7.53 4.20
CA LEU A 195 8.36 -7.89 4.31
C LEU A 195 8.57 -9.17 5.15
N ASP A 196 7.63 -9.48 6.04
CA ASP A 196 7.72 -10.55 7.05
C ASP A 196 6.31 -11.15 7.25
N LEU A 197 5.90 -11.96 6.26
CA LEU A 197 4.62 -12.67 6.25
C LEU A 197 4.83 -14.13 6.69
N PRO A 198 3.99 -14.68 7.58
CA PRO A 198 3.97 -16.11 7.84
C PRO A 198 3.67 -16.92 6.57
N ASP A 199 4.35 -18.05 6.41
CA ASP A 199 4.36 -18.87 5.18
C ASP A 199 2.99 -19.06 4.49
N PRO A 200 1.90 -19.52 5.14
CA PRO A 200 0.61 -19.72 4.46
C PRO A 200 -0.03 -18.40 3.97
N ILE A 201 0.26 -17.27 4.64
CA ILE A 201 -0.19 -15.94 4.20
C ILE A 201 0.70 -15.42 3.06
N ALA A 202 2.00 -15.70 3.12
CA ALA A 202 2.94 -15.40 2.05
C ALA A 202 2.57 -16.16 0.76
N GLU A 203 2.24 -17.44 0.85
CA GLU A 203 1.77 -18.26 -0.28
C GLU A 203 0.47 -17.72 -0.87
N ALA A 204 -0.54 -17.42 -0.03
CA ALA A 204 -1.80 -16.83 -0.48
C ALA A 204 -1.61 -15.46 -1.17
N PHE A 205 -0.63 -14.66 -0.74
CA PHE A 205 -0.30 -13.37 -1.36
C PHE A 205 0.49 -13.54 -2.66
N ASN A 206 1.55 -14.36 -2.66
CA ASN A 206 2.43 -14.58 -3.83
C ASN A 206 1.71 -15.30 -4.98
N SER A 207 0.80 -16.25 -4.68
CA SER A 207 -0.11 -16.86 -5.66
C SER A 207 -1.19 -15.90 -6.19
N GLY A 208 -1.38 -14.75 -5.51
CA GLY A 208 -2.40 -13.77 -5.85
C GLY A 208 -3.82 -14.15 -5.42
N ARG A 209 -4.02 -15.19 -4.60
CA ARG A 209 -5.32 -15.50 -3.95
C ARG A 209 -5.80 -14.34 -3.08
N VAL A 210 -4.88 -13.60 -2.45
CA VAL A 210 -5.16 -12.32 -1.78
C VAL A 210 -4.24 -11.22 -2.31
N LYS A 211 -4.81 -10.04 -2.60
CA LYS A 211 -4.07 -8.86 -3.12
C LYS A 211 -4.30 -7.58 -2.31
N ASP A 212 -5.34 -7.55 -1.47
CA ASP A 212 -5.64 -6.41 -0.61
C ASP A 212 -4.74 -6.47 0.64
N VAL A 213 -3.79 -5.54 0.73
CA VAL A 213 -2.85 -5.41 1.85
C VAL A 213 -3.58 -5.27 3.20
N THR A 214 -4.80 -4.73 3.21
CA THR A 214 -5.66 -4.66 4.41
C THR A 214 -6.01 -6.08 4.90
N VAL A 215 -6.46 -6.94 3.99
CA VAL A 215 -6.86 -8.33 4.28
C VAL A 215 -5.66 -9.16 4.72
N VAL A 216 -4.50 -8.97 4.07
CA VAL A 216 -3.23 -9.59 4.48
C VAL A 216 -2.86 -9.22 5.93
N ASN A 217 -2.99 -7.94 6.30
CA ASN A 217 -2.71 -7.49 7.67
C ASN A 217 -3.72 -8.02 8.70
N GLU A 218 -4.98 -8.18 8.32
CA GLU A 218 -5.98 -8.81 9.18
C GLU A 218 -5.71 -10.31 9.38
N LEU A 219 -5.27 -11.03 8.34
CA LEU A 219 -4.80 -12.41 8.44
C LEU A 219 -3.55 -12.52 9.34
N VAL A 220 -2.54 -11.67 9.18
CA VAL A 220 -1.36 -11.63 10.06
C VAL A 220 -1.75 -11.35 11.51
N THR A 221 -2.77 -10.52 11.73
CA THR A 221 -3.30 -10.23 13.08
C THR A 221 -4.05 -11.43 13.67
N ALA A 222 -4.78 -12.20 12.86
CA ALA A 222 -5.45 -13.43 13.27
C ALA A 222 -4.44 -14.55 13.58
N PHE A 223 -3.47 -14.75 12.69
CA PHE A 223 -2.42 -15.78 12.81
C PHE A 223 -1.62 -15.62 14.10
N LYS A 224 -1.30 -14.38 14.50
CA LYS A 224 -0.64 -14.09 15.78
C LYS A 224 -1.45 -14.48 17.04
N LYS A 225 -2.76 -14.72 16.92
CA LYS A 225 -3.60 -15.27 18.00
C LYS A 225 -3.73 -16.79 17.90
N LYS A 226 -3.96 -17.29 16.69
CA LYS A 226 -4.31 -18.69 16.40
C LYS A 226 -3.65 -19.13 15.08
N PRO A 227 -2.36 -19.55 15.10
CA PRO A 227 -1.63 -19.87 13.87
C PRO A 227 -2.30 -20.99 13.07
N GLN A 228 -2.55 -22.13 13.73
CA GLN A 228 -3.10 -23.33 13.09
C GLN A 228 -4.46 -23.06 12.43
N GLU A 229 -5.40 -22.44 13.16
CA GLU A 229 -6.76 -22.21 12.65
C GLU A 229 -6.80 -21.23 11.46
N VAL A 230 -5.76 -20.39 11.29
CA VAL A 230 -5.60 -19.54 10.11
C VAL A 230 -4.90 -20.28 8.97
N THR A 231 -3.98 -21.21 9.26
CA THR A 231 -3.41 -22.14 8.27
C THR A 231 -4.51 -23.04 7.69
N ASP A 232 -5.25 -23.76 8.55
CA ASP A 232 -6.33 -24.68 8.18
C ASP A 232 -7.40 -23.98 7.29
N TRP A 233 -7.65 -22.69 7.56
CA TRP A 233 -8.60 -21.87 6.79
C TRP A 233 -8.05 -21.38 5.45
N LEU A 234 -6.73 -21.25 5.31
CA LEU A 234 -6.07 -20.90 4.05
C LEU A 234 -5.84 -22.12 3.14
N GLU A 235 -5.75 -23.33 3.70
CA GLU A 235 -5.58 -24.60 2.97
C GLU A 235 -6.78 -24.97 2.08
N ASP A 236 -8.00 -24.52 2.40
CA ASP A 236 -9.15 -24.69 1.48
C ASP A 236 -8.98 -23.79 0.24
N GLU A 237 -8.62 -24.38 -0.89
CA GLU A 237 -8.48 -23.68 -2.18
C GLU A 237 -9.76 -22.95 -2.62
N ASN A 238 -10.94 -23.43 -2.19
CA ASN A 238 -12.25 -22.86 -2.53
C ASN A 238 -12.61 -21.65 -1.64
N GLN A 239 -11.87 -21.41 -0.55
CA GLN A 239 -12.13 -20.30 0.35
C GLN A 239 -11.70 -18.98 -0.31
N GLU A 240 -12.69 -18.15 -0.65
CA GLU A 240 -12.46 -16.78 -1.10
C GLU A 240 -11.87 -15.93 0.04
N ILE A 241 -10.73 -15.27 -0.22
CA ILE A 241 -10.02 -14.45 0.77
C ILE A 241 -10.42 -12.99 0.61
N THR A 242 -11.53 -12.59 1.27
CA THR A 242 -12.12 -11.26 1.20
C THR A 242 -12.16 -10.58 2.57
N ARG A 243 -12.38 -9.26 2.60
CA ARG A 243 -12.61 -8.51 3.86
C ARG A 243 -13.79 -9.10 4.67
N GLY A 244 -14.81 -9.62 4.00
CA GLY A 244 -15.96 -10.24 4.64
C GLY A 244 -15.62 -11.58 5.29
N SER A 245 -14.95 -12.48 4.55
CA SER A 245 -14.60 -13.81 5.05
C SER A 245 -13.52 -13.76 6.14
N VAL A 246 -12.52 -12.87 6.01
CA VAL A 246 -11.50 -12.67 7.06
C VAL A 246 -12.07 -11.97 8.31
N LYS A 247 -13.08 -11.10 8.17
CA LYS A 247 -13.83 -10.59 9.33
C LYS A 247 -14.56 -11.71 10.08
N LEU A 248 -15.28 -12.57 9.35
CA LEU A 248 -15.99 -13.71 9.94
C LEU A 248 -15.04 -14.70 10.62
N LEU A 249 -13.89 -15.00 10.00
CA LEU A 249 -12.81 -15.80 10.62
C LEU A 249 -12.37 -15.18 11.95
N ARG A 250 -12.08 -13.87 11.97
CA ARG A 250 -11.64 -13.17 13.19
C ARG A 250 -12.71 -13.17 14.29
N GLU A 251 -13.97 -13.00 13.94
CA GLU A 251 -15.09 -13.07 14.89
C GLU A 251 -15.25 -14.49 15.47
N PHE A 252 -15.13 -15.53 14.63
CA PHE A 252 -15.11 -16.93 15.08
C PHE A 252 -13.94 -17.24 16.03
N LEU A 253 -12.72 -16.81 15.69
CA LEU A 253 -11.54 -17.04 16.53
C LEU A 253 -11.62 -16.30 17.88
N ASP A 254 -12.17 -15.09 17.90
CA ASP A 254 -12.35 -14.32 19.14
C ASP A 254 -13.53 -14.83 20.00
N ASP A 255 -14.55 -15.47 19.42
CA ASP A 255 -15.61 -16.17 20.18
C ASP A 255 -15.15 -17.53 20.72
N LYS A 256 -14.40 -18.31 19.92
CA LYS A 256 -13.80 -19.57 20.37
C LYS A 256 -12.88 -19.36 21.57
N ARG A 257 -12.07 -18.29 21.53
CA ARG A 257 -11.23 -17.89 22.67
C ARG A 257 -12.04 -17.67 23.95
N LYS A 258 -13.22 -17.02 23.90
CA LYS A 258 -14.04 -16.75 25.09
C LYS A 258 -14.44 -18.07 25.77
N HIS A 259 -14.84 -19.07 25.00
CA HIS A 259 -15.11 -20.41 25.53
C HIS A 259 -13.84 -21.06 26.13
N GLU A 260 -12.70 -20.97 25.43
CA GLU A 260 -11.42 -21.49 25.94
C GLU A 260 -10.89 -20.76 27.19
N ASP A 261 -11.36 -19.54 27.48
CA ASP A 261 -11.07 -18.76 28.69
C ASP A 261 -12.15 -18.98 29.80
N ASP A 262 -13.44 -19.17 29.45
CA ASP A 262 -14.56 -19.49 30.37
C ASP A 262 -14.49 -20.92 30.96
N ASP A 263 -14.05 -21.92 30.16
CA ASP A 263 -14.03 -23.34 30.56
C ASP A 263 -12.80 -23.73 31.44
N ARG A 264 -11.99 -22.77 31.91
CA ARG A 264 -10.83 -23.04 32.79
C ARG A 264 -11.22 -22.96 34.27
N ASP A 265 -11.02 -24.07 35.00
CA ASP A 265 -11.05 -24.04 36.47
C ASP A 265 -9.86 -23.18 36.97
N PRO A 266 -10.09 -22.15 37.80
CA PRO A 266 -9.02 -21.29 38.35
C PRO A 266 -8.03 -22.03 39.28
N ASN A 267 -8.26 -23.31 39.58
CA ASN A 267 -7.31 -24.19 40.27
C ASN A 267 -6.47 -25.06 39.32
N THR A 268 -6.61 -24.90 37.99
CA THR A 268 -5.81 -25.65 37.01
C THR A 268 -4.36 -25.15 37.03
N VAL A 269 -3.48 -25.88 37.71
CA VAL A 269 -2.03 -25.60 37.69
C VAL A 269 -1.46 -25.82 36.29
N ASP A 270 -0.77 -24.81 35.77
CA ASP A 270 -0.05 -24.93 34.51
C ASP A 270 1.15 -25.90 34.68
N VAL A 271 1.13 -26.99 33.91
CA VAL A 271 2.12 -28.07 33.93
C VAL A 271 3.51 -27.59 33.44
N LEU A 272 3.59 -26.47 32.71
CA LEU A 272 4.85 -25.91 32.22
C LEU A 272 5.48 -24.87 33.16
N THR A 273 4.69 -24.10 33.91
CA THR A 273 5.21 -23.04 34.81
C THR A 273 5.08 -23.34 36.30
N GLY A 274 4.26 -24.33 36.70
CA GLY A 274 4.12 -24.75 38.09
C GLY A 274 3.43 -23.75 39.00
N LYS A 275 2.74 -22.74 38.44
CA LYS A 275 2.00 -21.71 39.16
C LYS A 275 0.48 -21.83 38.93
N THR A 276 -0.28 -21.21 39.81
CA THR A 276 -1.68 -20.85 39.57
C THR A 276 -1.76 -19.39 39.10
N ASP A 277 -2.81 -19.02 38.36
CA ASP A 277 -3.01 -17.65 37.86
C ASP A 277 -3.07 -16.59 38.98
N ALA A 278 -3.34 -17.00 40.22
CA ALA A 278 -3.33 -16.14 41.40
C ALA A 278 -1.95 -15.57 41.78
N GLU A 279 -0.84 -16.18 41.33
CA GLU A 279 0.54 -15.78 41.68
C GLU A 279 1.36 -15.22 40.49
N ALA A 280 0.67 -14.79 39.42
CA ALA A 280 1.27 -14.20 38.23
C ALA A 280 1.27 -12.65 38.22
N GLY A 281 0.71 -12.02 39.26
CA GLY A 281 0.34 -10.60 39.24
C GLY A 281 1.13 -9.67 40.17
N ASP A 282 2.47 -9.63 40.10
CA ASP A 282 3.22 -8.45 40.56
C ASP A 282 4.61 -8.29 39.90
N GLY A 283 5.02 -7.04 39.67
CA GLY A 283 6.22 -6.64 38.90
C GLY A 283 5.99 -6.53 37.37
N GLU A 284 6.51 -5.53 36.65
CA GLU A 284 7.40 -4.41 37.01
C GLU A 284 7.06 -3.15 36.18
N GLN A 285 7.39 -1.96 36.66
CA GLN A 285 6.91 -0.68 36.07
C GLN A 285 7.72 -0.21 34.86
N GLY A 286 7.04 0.00 33.72
CA GLY A 286 7.59 0.64 32.51
C GLY A 286 6.76 1.85 32.07
N SER A 287 7.36 3.04 32.06
CA SER A 287 6.66 4.32 31.80
C SER A 287 6.27 4.51 30.31
N GLY A 288 5.04 4.96 30.03
CA GLY A 288 4.65 5.40 28.68
C GLY A 288 3.19 5.80 28.45
N SER A 289 2.89 7.11 28.45
CA SER A 289 1.71 7.76 27.80
C SER A 289 0.30 7.29 28.23
N ASP A 290 -0.21 7.82 29.35
CA ASP A 290 -1.64 7.74 29.72
C ASP A 290 -2.54 8.19 28.56
N SER A 291 -3.38 7.25 28.08
CA SER A 291 -4.37 7.46 27.02
C SER A 291 -5.70 6.94 27.53
N LYS A 292 -6.33 7.73 28.40
CA LYS A 292 -7.60 7.41 29.06
C LYS A 292 -8.66 6.94 28.07
N LYS A 293 -8.85 5.63 27.99
CA LYS A 293 -9.85 4.98 27.15
C LYS A 293 -11.19 5.12 27.87
N GLU A 294 -12.01 6.07 27.44
CA GLU A 294 -13.35 6.25 27.98
C GLU A 294 -14.15 4.96 27.81
N GLU A 295 -14.59 4.39 28.93
CA GLU A 295 -15.54 3.29 28.95
C GLU A 295 -16.88 3.83 28.48
N LYS A 296 -17.25 3.53 27.22
CA LYS A 296 -18.60 3.83 26.75
C LYS A 296 -19.61 3.09 27.61
N GLU A 297 -20.53 3.85 28.20
CA GLU A 297 -21.72 3.29 28.83
C GLU A 297 -22.43 2.34 27.85
N PRO A 298 -22.96 1.19 28.31
CA PRO A 298 -23.58 0.22 27.44
C PRO A 298 -24.83 0.81 26.78
N ASP A 299 -24.84 0.80 25.46
CA ASP A 299 -25.93 1.26 24.60
C ASP A 299 -27.20 0.46 24.89
N PRO A 300 -28.27 1.07 25.45
CA PRO A 300 -29.43 0.34 25.98
C PRO A 300 -30.26 -0.33 24.87
N ASP A 301 -30.08 0.07 23.61
CA ASP A 301 -30.71 -0.54 22.45
C ASP A 301 -29.88 -1.71 21.85
N LYS A 302 -28.82 -2.18 22.55
CA LYS A 302 -27.93 -3.26 22.09
C LYS A 302 -27.70 -4.35 23.15
N LEU A 303 -28.24 -5.53 22.86
CA LEU A 303 -27.86 -6.78 23.54
C LEU A 303 -26.35 -7.03 23.37
N LYS A 304 -25.60 -7.19 24.46
CA LYS A 304 -24.16 -7.51 24.44
C LYS A 304 -23.87 -8.90 23.90
N LYS A 305 -24.78 -9.84 24.18
CA LYS A 305 -24.70 -11.25 23.78
C LYS A 305 -26.12 -11.80 23.68
N ALA A 306 -26.56 -12.10 22.46
CA ALA A 306 -27.91 -12.53 22.17
C ALA A 306 -28.06 -14.05 22.33
N ILE A 307 -28.90 -14.49 23.28
CA ILE A 307 -29.28 -15.89 23.46
C ILE A 307 -30.67 -16.09 22.83
N VAL A 308 -30.74 -16.94 21.80
CA VAL A 308 -32.00 -17.32 21.16
C VAL A 308 -32.53 -18.59 21.83
N GLN A 309 -33.56 -18.45 22.65
CA GLN A 309 -34.24 -19.56 23.31
C GLN A 309 -35.32 -20.13 22.38
N VAL A 310 -35.38 -21.45 22.29
CA VAL A 310 -36.24 -22.22 21.39
C VAL A 310 -36.85 -23.43 22.08
N GLN A 311 -37.87 -24.01 21.48
CA GLN A 311 -38.47 -25.27 21.91
C GLN A 311 -38.39 -26.28 20.77
N HIS A 312 -37.93 -27.50 21.08
CA HIS A 312 -37.79 -28.59 20.13
C HIS A 312 -38.29 -29.89 20.78
N ASN A 313 -39.27 -30.55 20.14
CA ASN A 313 -39.99 -31.71 20.71
C ASN A 313 -40.47 -31.46 22.15
N GLU A 314 -41.14 -30.32 22.36
CA GLU A 314 -41.62 -29.81 23.66
C GLU A 314 -40.54 -29.49 24.72
N ARG A 315 -39.28 -29.89 24.53
CA ARG A 315 -38.16 -29.57 25.43
C ARG A 315 -37.57 -28.17 25.16
N PRO A 316 -37.15 -27.43 26.21
CA PRO A 316 -36.47 -26.14 26.05
C PRO A 316 -35.02 -26.33 25.59
N ALA A 317 -34.59 -25.47 24.67
CA ALA A 317 -33.25 -25.46 24.12
C ALA A 317 -32.81 -24.03 23.75
N ARG A 318 -31.54 -23.85 23.41
CA ARG A 318 -30.99 -22.62 22.84
C ARG A 318 -30.29 -22.89 21.52
N LEU A 319 -30.35 -21.92 20.61
CA LEU A 319 -29.69 -21.99 19.31
C LEU A 319 -28.18 -21.71 19.44
N ILE A 320 -27.35 -22.58 18.88
CA ILE A 320 -25.89 -22.45 18.87
C ILE A 320 -25.47 -21.67 17.62
N LEU A 321 -25.31 -20.35 17.75
CA LEU A 321 -25.04 -19.44 16.63
C LEU A 321 -23.59 -19.51 16.11
N ASN A 322 -22.66 -20.10 16.86
CA ASN A 322 -21.23 -20.19 16.51
C ASN A 322 -20.80 -21.54 15.89
N ARG A 323 -21.75 -22.42 15.51
CA ARG A 323 -21.48 -23.59 14.66
C ARG A 323 -22.11 -23.47 13.29
N ARG A 324 -21.36 -23.86 12.26
CA ARG A 324 -21.86 -23.98 10.88
C ARG A 324 -22.93 -25.09 10.81
N PRO A 325 -24.14 -24.83 10.29
CA PRO A 325 -25.15 -25.87 10.09
C PRO A 325 -24.77 -26.80 8.91
N PRO A 326 -25.23 -28.06 8.90
CA PRO A 326 -24.90 -29.03 7.85
C PRO A 326 -25.53 -28.70 6.49
N ALA A 327 -26.67 -28.00 6.49
CA ALA A 327 -27.40 -27.57 5.30
C ALA A 327 -28.26 -26.33 5.61
N GLU A 328 -28.76 -25.67 4.57
CA GLU A 328 -29.74 -24.59 4.70
C GLU A 328 -31.03 -25.11 5.37
N GLY A 329 -31.60 -24.32 6.30
CA GLY A 329 -32.76 -24.73 7.09
C GLY A 329 -32.45 -25.66 8.28
N PHE A 330 -31.18 -25.95 8.57
CA PHE A 330 -30.76 -26.63 9.80
C PHE A 330 -30.03 -25.68 10.76
N ALA A 331 -29.98 -26.04 12.03
CA ALA A 331 -29.21 -25.35 13.06
C ALA A 331 -28.70 -26.32 14.14
N TRP A 332 -27.67 -25.92 14.85
CA TRP A 332 -27.23 -26.59 16.08
C TRP A 332 -28.03 -26.08 17.27
N LEU A 333 -28.53 -26.98 18.11
CA LEU A 333 -29.28 -26.69 19.33
C LEU A 333 -28.56 -27.31 20.54
N LYS A 334 -28.74 -26.70 21.72
CA LYS A 334 -28.36 -27.25 23.03
C LYS A 334 -29.58 -27.29 23.92
N TYR A 335 -30.00 -28.46 24.42
CA TYR A 335 -31.08 -28.53 25.42
C TYR A 335 -30.65 -27.86 26.73
N GLU A 336 -31.61 -27.31 27.48
CA GLU A 336 -31.33 -26.60 28.74
C GLU A 336 -31.30 -27.52 29.97
N ASP A 337 -31.83 -28.74 29.88
CA ASP A 337 -31.99 -29.69 30.99
C ASP A 337 -30.83 -30.70 31.11
N ASP A 338 -30.34 -31.25 29.99
CA ASP A 338 -29.20 -32.19 29.94
C ASP A 338 -27.92 -31.61 29.29
N GLY A 339 -28.03 -30.43 28.67
CA GLY A 339 -26.92 -29.80 27.95
C GLY A 339 -26.48 -30.51 26.67
N GLN A 340 -27.24 -31.49 26.16
CA GLN A 340 -26.92 -32.21 24.94
C GLN A 340 -26.98 -31.28 23.72
N GLU A 341 -25.94 -31.34 22.89
CA GLU A 341 -25.85 -30.61 21.63
C GLU A 341 -26.19 -31.53 20.46
N PHE A 342 -27.02 -31.04 19.54
CA PHE A 342 -27.51 -31.82 18.39
C PHE A 342 -27.90 -30.90 17.21
N GLU A 343 -28.00 -31.49 16.03
CA GLU A 343 -28.51 -30.81 14.83
C GLU A 343 -30.03 -30.98 14.73
N ALA A 344 -30.76 -29.90 14.43
CA ALA A 344 -32.20 -29.92 14.17
C ALA A 344 -32.54 -29.19 12.87
N ASN A 345 -33.64 -29.58 12.25
CA ASN A 345 -34.23 -28.79 11.17
C ASN A 345 -35.05 -27.64 11.79
N LEU A 346 -34.86 -26.41 11.31
CA LEU A 346 -35.53 -25.24 11.87
C LEU A 346 -37.06 -25.27 11.72
N SER A 347 -37.62 -26.10 10.84
CA SER A 347 -39.07 -26.29 10.75
C SER A 347 -39.68 -27.11 11.90
N SER A 348 -38.88 -27.82 12.69
CA SER A 348 -39.32 -28.50 13.93
C SER A 348 -38.95 -27.73 15.21
N VAL A 349 -38.56 -26.47 15.08
CA VAL A 349 -38.05 -25.61 16.17
C VAL A 349 -38.93 -24.36 16.31
N THR A 350 -39.52 -24.15 17.49
CA THR A 350 -40.31 -22.95 17.80
C THR A 350 -39.43 -21.91 18.50
N LEU A 351 -39.42 -20.66 18.01
CA LEU A 351 -38.78 -19.54 18.73
C LEU A 351 -39.59 -19.17 19.98
N VAL A 352 -38.93 -19.09 21.13
CA VAL A 352 -39.57 -18.81 22.44
C VAL A 352 -39.21 -17.40 22.92
N ALA A 353 -37.93 -17.07 23.00
CA ALA A 353 -37.45 -15.78 23.50
C ALA A 353 -36.12 -15.37 22.89
N LEU A 354 -35.84 -14.07 22.95
CA LEU A 354 -34.52 -13.48 22.73
C LEU A 354 -34.08 -12.83 24.04
N LEU A 355 -32.95 -13.27 24.58
CA LEU A 355 -32.43 -12.87 25.90
C LEU A 355 -31.03 -12.27 25.76
N GLU A 356 -30.62 -11.48 26.77
CA GLU A 356 -29.21 -11.11 26.97
C GLU A 356 -28.54 -12.09 27.94
N GLY A 357 -27.24 -12.39 27.75
CA GLY A 357 -26.46 -13.27 28.63
C GLY A 357 -24.96 -13.25 28.39
#